data_AF-A0A2G6UEU2-F1
#
_entry.id   AF-A0A2G6UEU2-F1
#
_cell.length_a   1.000
_cell.length_b   1.000
_cell.length_c   1.000
_cell.angle_alpha   90.00
_cell.angle_beta   90.00
_cell.angle_gamma   90.00
#
_symmetry.space_group_name_H-M   'P 1'
#
loop_
_entity.id
_entity.type
_entity.pdbx_description
1 polymer ?
#
loop_
_entity_poly.entity_id
_entity_poly.type
_entity_poly.pdbx_seq_one_letter_code
_entity_poly.pdbx_strand_id
1 'polypeptide(L)'
;MAWVLIIIMENNFYKIKKDLEEGRKKKACERLRNLINHSPDDLSLREKLGQIYFDAGFLDEAGKFWILCQPENKEMENAVEIYKGSLSYSGNAILKDIIFRGDKNKLNEYARSVLKDLEKDSLKKTNYIPKYKEKYKQGLIDSGNEQNFLNKAGVFLLIGMVILLPVLGLIKLFEFFASLFG
;
A
#
# COMPACT_ATOMS: atom_id res chain seq x y z
N MET A 1 -23.66 -0.29 -4.67
CA MET A 1 -22.46 -0.37 -3.81
C MET A 1 -21.51 -1.50 -4.23
N ALA A 2 -21.96 -2.76 -4.32
CA ALA A 2 -21.09 -3.89 -4.71
C ALA A 2 -20.44 -3.76 -6.12
N TRP A 3 -21.20 -3.32 -7.13
CA TRP A 3 -20.69 -3.14 -8.51
C TRP A 3 -19.52 -2.14 -8.62
N VAL A 4 -19.55 -1.06 -7.84
CA VAL A 4 -18.49 -0.04 -7.84
C VAL A 4 -17.20 -0.62 -7.26
N LEU A 5 -17.29 -1.44 -6.22
CA LEU A 5 -16.13 -2.10 -5.61
C LEU A 5 -15.46 -3.09 -6.58
N ILE A 6 -16.26 -3.85 -7.34
CA ILE A 6 -15.76 -4.80 -8.36
C ILE A 6 -14.96 -4.08 -9.44
N ILE A 7 -15.52 -3.02 -10.04
CA ILE A 7 -14.84 -2.23 -11.08
C ILE A 7 -13.53 -1.64 -10.56
N ILE A 8 -13.52 -1.18 -9.31
CA ILE A 8 -12.31 -0.61 -8.71
C ILE A 8 -11.25 -1.69 -8.46
N MET A 9 -11.64 -2.89 -8.01
CA MET A 9 -10.72 -4.02 -7.86
C MET A 9 -10.10 -4.41 -9.20
N GLU A 10 -10.92 -4.57 -10.25
CA GLU A 10 -10.46 -4.90 -11.59
C GLU A 10 -9.46 -3.86 -12.14
N ASN A 11 -9.75 -2.58 -11.95
CA ASN A 11 -8.84 -1.50 -12.35
C ASN A 11 -7.51 -1.53 -11.57
N ASN A 12 -7.55 -1.88 -10.28
CA ASN A 12 -6.32 -2.01 -9.48
C ASN A 12 -5.47 -3.20 -9.94
N PHE A 13 -6.09 -4.35 -10.24
CA PHE A 13 -5.37 -5.51 -10.78
C PHE A 13 -4.78 -5.22 -12.16
N TYR A 14 -5.52 -4.52 -13.03
CA TYR A 14 -4.98 -4.06 -14.31
C TYR A 14 -3.73 -3.19 -14.12
N LYS A 15 -3.78 -2.22 -13.19
CA LYS A 15 -2.62 -1.36 -12.88
C LYS A 15 -1.44 -2.15 -12.31
N ILE A 16 -1.70 -3.12 -11.43
CA ILE A 16 -0.66 -4.00 -10.88
C ILE A 16 0.01 -4.80 -12.01
N LYS A 17 -0.77 -5.41 -12.89
CA LYS A 17 -0.26 -6.17 -14.04
C LYS A 17 0.59 -5.28 -14.95
N LYS A 18 0.09 -4.10 -15.31
CA LYS A 18 0.85 -3.12 -16.10
C LYS A 18 2.15 -2.68 -15.42
N ASP A 19 2.12 -2.43 -14.10
CA ASP A 19 3.32 -2.08 -13.33
C ASP A 19 4.35 -3.23 -13.34
N LEU A 20 3.92 -4.49 -13.32
CA LEU A 20 4.81 -5.64 -13.43
C LEU A 20 5.40 -5.79 -14.84
N GLU A 21 4.58 -5.68 -15.87
CA GLU A 21 4.99 -5.75 -17.29
C GLU A 21 6.01 -4.66 -17.64
N GLU A 22 5.84 -3.46 -17.09
CA GLU A 22 6.73 -2.32 -17.30
C GLU A 22 7.91 -2.29 -16.29
N GLY A 23 8.16 -3.40 -15.57
CA GLY A 23 9.30 -3.58 -14.66
C GLY A 23 9.23 -2.77 -13.36
N ARG A 24 8.12 -2.06 -13.09
CA ARG A 24 7.89 -1.27 -11.87
C ARG A 24 7.44 -2.12 -10.68
N LYS A 25 8.22 -3.15 -10.35
CA LYS A 25 7.92 -4.11 -9.26
C LYS A 25 7.60 -3.43 -7.93
N LYS A 26 8.36 -2.41 -7.53
CA LYS A 26 8.11 -1.63 -6.29
C LYS A 26 6.69 -1.06 -6.23
N LYS A 27 6.23 -0.48 -7.35
CA LYS A 27 4.90 0.15 -7.45
C LYS A 27 3.79 -0.89 -7.42
N ALA A 28 3.99 -2.03 -8.09
CA ALA A 28 3.08 -3.16 -8.01
C ALA A 28 2.93 -3.68 -6.56
N CYS A 29 4.04 -3.86 -5.84
CA CYS A 29 4.02 -4.28 -4.44
C CYS A 29 3.31 -3.27 -3.53
N GLU A 30 3.52 -1.96 -3.74
CA GLU A 30 2.84 -0.91 -2.98
C GLU A 30 1.32 -0.95 -3.19
N ARG A 31 0.88 -1.12 -4.44
CA ARG A 31 -0.56 -1.29 -4.77
C ARG A 31 -1.15 -2.52 -4.09
N LEU A 32 -0.47 -3.67 -4.13
CA LEU A 32 -0.92 -4.88 -3.47
C LEU A 32 -0.98 -4.72 -1.95
N ARG A 33 0.02 -4.10 -1.32
CA ARG A 33 -0.02 -3.79 0.12
C ARG A 33 -1.19 -2.91 0.49
N ASN A 34 -1.52 -1.92 -0.36
CA ASN A 34 -2.69 -1.11 -0.16
C ASN A 34 -3.96 -1.95 -0.27
N LEU A 35 -4.10 -2.83 -1.25
CA LEU A 35 -5.24 -3.74 -1.35
C LEU A 35 -5.36 -4.66 -0.12
N ILE A 36 -4.27 -5.27 0.35
CA ILE A 36 -4.25 -6.11 1.57
C ILE A 36 -4.74 -5.33 2.78
N ASN A 37 -4.39 -4.05 2.90
CA ASN A 37 -4.87 -3.22 4.00
C ASN A 37 -6.37 -2.92 3.93
N HIS A 38 -6.96 -2.85 2.72
CA HIS A 38 -8.39 -2.59 2.52
C HIS A 38 -9.23 -3.86 2.59
N SER A 39 -8.68 -4.99 2.12
CA SER A 39 -9.32 -6.30 2.07
C SER A 39 -8.45 -7.33 2.79
N PRO A 40 -8.24 -7.18 4.11
CA PRO A 40 -7.32 -8.04 4.86
C PRO A 40 -7.74 -9.51 4.88
N ASP A 41 -9.03 -9.78 4.69
CA ASP A 41 -9.63 -11.12 4.67
C ASP A 41 -9.37 -11.86 3.34
N ASP A 42 -9.04 -11.13 2.27
CA ASP A 42 -8.74 -11.71 0.96
C ASP A 42 -7.27 -12.12 0.88
N LEU A 43 -7.01 -13.38 1.24
CA LEU A 43 -5.65 -13.94 1.26
C LEU A 43 -5.04 -14.09 -0.15
N SER A 44 -5.84 -14.05 -1.22
CA SER A 44 -5.31 -14.12 -2.60
C SER A 44 -4.41 -12.91 -2.92
N LEU A 45 -4.63 -11.77 -2.25
CA LEU A 45 -3.79 -10.58 -2.37
C LEU A 45 -2.41 -10.79 -1.74
N ARG A 46 -2.36 -11.47 -0.58
CA ARG A 46 -1.11 -11.85 0.07
C ARG A 46 -0.36 -12.89 -0.76
N GLU A 47 -1.08 -13.87 -1.29
CA GLU A 47 -0.52 -14.90 -2.17
C GLU A 47 0.18 -14.30 -3.40
N LYS A 48 -0.51 -13.39 -4.11
CA LYS A 48 0.08 -12.66 -5.25
C LYS A 48 1.31 -11.83 -4.87
N LEU A 49 1.29 -11.20 -3.69
CA LEU A 49 2.44 -10.43 -3.22
C LEU A 49 3.62 -11.33 -2.86
N GLY A 50 3.35 -12.49 -2.24
CA GLY A 50 4.35 -13.52 -1.96
C GLY A 50 5.00 -14.03 -3.25
N GLN A 51 4.20 -14.29 -4.30
CA GLN A 51 4.72 -14.71 -5.60
C GLN A 51 5.69 -13.68 -6.20
N ILE A 52 5.36 -12.39 -6.15
CA ILE A 52 6.24 -11.33 -6.67
C ILE A 52 7.59 -11.31 -5.92
N TYR A 53 7.57 -11.54 -4.60
CA TYR A 53 8.79 -11.63 -3.80
C TYR A 53 9.61 -12.88 -4.11
N PHE A 54 8.93 -14.01 -4.31
CA PHE A 54 9.55 -15.27 -4.70
C PHE A 54 10.25 -15.17 -6.06
N ASP A 55 9.56 -14.63 -7.07
CA ASP A 55 10.10 -14.41 -8.43
C ASP A 55 11.30 -13.45 -8.43
N ALA A 56 11.43 -12.62 -7.38
CA ALA A 56 12.54 -11.71 -7.17
C ALA A 56 13.67 -12.29 -6.29
N GLY A 57 13.53 -13.52 -5.80
CA GLY A 57 14.52 -14.22 -4.97
C GLY A 57 14.48 -13.89 -3.47
N PHE A 58 13.49 -13.11 -3.01
CA PHE A 58 13.33 -12.76 -1.60
C PHE A 58 12.45 -13.79 -0.88
N LEU A 59 13.03 -14.93 -0.55
CA LEU A 59 12.30 -16.08 -0.01
C LEU A 59 11.67 -15.84 1.36
N ASP A 60 12.33 -15.07 2.22
CA ASP A 60 11.83 -14.69 3.55
C ASP A 60 10.59 -13.76 3.45
N GLU A 61 10.64 -12.74 2.59
CA GLU A 61 9.49 -11.88 2.32
C GLU A 61 8.36 -12.66 1.63
N ALA A 62 8.67 -13.61 0.73
CA ALA A 62 7.65 -14.49 0.16
C ALA A 62 6.94 -15.31 1.24
N GLY A 63 7.71 -15.95 2.12
CA GLY A 63 7.20 -16.72 3.25
C GLY A 63 6.34 -15.90 4.21
N LYS A 64 6.71 -14.64 4.47
CA LYS A 64 5.91 -13.70 5.27
C LYS A 64 4.50 -13.51 4.72
N PHE A 65 4.36 -13.36 3.41
CA PHE A 65 3.05 -13.17 2.79
C PHE A 65 2.28 -14.49 2.62
N TRP A 66 2.98 -15.61 2.46
CA TRP A 66 2.37 -16.93 2.30
C TRP A 66 2.03 -17.66 3.59
N ILE A 67 2.48 -17.23 4.77
CA ILE A 67 2.24 -17.96 6.03
C ILE A 67 0.76 -18.21 6.36
N LEU A 68 -0.16 -17.39 5.84
CA LEU A 68 -1.60 -17.61 6.00
C LEU A 68 -2.25 -18.30 4.80
N CYS A 69 -1.52 -18.49 3.70
CA CYS A 69 -1.99 -19.16 2.50
C CYS A 69 -1.75 -20.67 2.65
N GLN A 70 -2.74 -21.49 2.25
CA GLN A 70 -2.53 -22.93 2.20
C GLN A 70 -1.44 -23.23 1.16
N PRO A 71 -0.34 -23.92 1.52
CA PRO A 71 0.74 -24.18 0.58
C PRO A 71 0.25 -25.05 -0.58
N GLU A 72 0.56 -24.62 -1.81
CA GLU A 72 0.20 -25.35 -3.03
C GLU A 72 1.36 -26.22 -3.55
N ASN A 73 2.58 -25.92 -3.11
CA ASN A 73 3.79 -26.61 -3.55
C ASN A 73 4.89 -26.54 -2.48
N LYS A 74 5.98 -27.27 -2.72
CA LYS A 74 7.10 -27.36 -1.77
C LYS A 74 7.87 -26.04 -1.62
N GLU A 75 7.87 -25.20 -2.65
CA GLU A 75 8.58 -23.92 -2.65
C GLU A 75 7.92 -22.94 -1.66
N MET A 76 6.59 -22.89 -1.64
CA MET A 76 5.82 -22.12 -0.65
C MET A 76 6.11 -22.60 0.77
N GLU A 77 6.11 -23.92 1.01
CA GLU A 77 6.45 -24.47 2.33
C GLU A 77 7.86 -24.05 2.76
N ASN A 78 8.84 -24.17 1.87
CA ASN A 78 10.22 -23.82 2.16
C ASN A 78 10.37 -22.31 2.45
N ALA A 79 9.71 -21.44 1.68
CA ALA A 79 9.73 -20.00 1.90
C ALA A 79 9.12 -19.62 3.25
N VAL A 80 7.96 -20.20 3.60
CA VAL A 80 7.33 -20.01 4.92
C VAL A 80 8.24 -20.48 6.05
N GLU A 81 8.95 -21.59 5.85
CA GLU A 81 9.88 -22.11 6.86
C GLU A 81 11.12 -21.22 7.03
N ILE A 82 11.70 -20.71 5.94
CA ILE A 82 12.78 -19.71 5.97
C ILE A 82 12.33 -18.46 6.75
N TYR A 83 11.14 -17.93 6.43
CA TYR A 83 10.56 -16.78 7.13
C TYR A 83 10.36 -17.04 8.63
N LYS A 84 9.80 -18.19 9.00
CA LYS A 84 9.63 -18.54 10.41
C LYS A 84 10.99 -18.66 11.12
N GLY A 85 11.99 -19.23 10.46
CA GLY A 85 13.36 -19.33 10.95
C GLY A 85 14.01 -17.97 11.20
N SER A 86 13.83 -16.99 10.31
CA SER A 86 14.38 -15.63 10.48
C SER A 86 13.80 -14.90 11.71
N LEU A 87 12.59 -15.28 12.14
CA LEU A 87 11.94 -14.79 13.35
C LEU A 87 12.05 -15.76 14.54
N SER A 88 12.98 -16.71 14.49
CA SER A 88 13.24 -17.71 15.54
C SER A 88 11.98 -18.47 15.97
N TYR A 89 11.06 -18.70 15.04
CA TYR A 89 9.78 -19.37 15.26
C TYR A 89 8.94 -18.74 16.38
N SER A 90 9.08 -17.42 16.61
CA SER A 90 8.35 -16.70 17.65
C SER A 90 6.98 -16.27 17.15
N GLY A 91 5.92 -16.83 17.72
CA GLY A 91 4.54 -16.43 17.41
C GLY A 91 4.31 -14.94 17.62
N ASN A 92 4.84 -14.36 18.70
CA ASN A 92 4.75 -12.92 18.98
C ASN A 92 5.47 -12.07 17.90
N ALA A 93 6.65 -12.48 17.45
CA ALA A 93 7.39 -11.76 16.41
C ALA A 93 6.66 -11.85 15.06
N ILE A 94 6.21 -13.04 14.68
CA ILE A 94 5.46 -13.28 13.44
C ILE A 94 4.16 -12.46 13.44
N LEU A 95 3.37 -12.48 14.52
CA LEU A 95 2.13 -11.70 14.63
C LEU A 95 2.39 -10.19 14.48
N LYS A 96 3.51 -9.70 15.03
CA LYS A 96 3.97 -8.32 14.91
C LYS A 96 4.43 -7.94 13.51
N ASP A 97 4.90 -8.89 12.73
CA ASP A 97 5.40 -8.62 11.40
C ASP A 97 4.33 -8.76 10.30
N ILE A 98 3.43 -9.77 10.39
CA ILE A 98 2.38 -9.98 9.38
C ILE A 98 1.18 -9.04 9.52
N ILE A 99 0.97 -8.49 10.73
CA ILE A 99 -0.06 -7.52 11.11
C ILE A 99 -1.41 -7.83 10.43
N PHE A 100 -2.06 -8.92 10.85
CA PHE A 100 -3.39 -9.26 10.35
C PHE A 100 -4.45 -8.35 11.00
N ARG A 101 -5.22 -7.64 10.17
CA ARG A 101 -6.23 -6.64 10.58
C ARG A 101 -7.65 -7.01 10.17
N GLY A 102 -7.85 -8.24 9.71
CA GLY A 102 -9.13 -8.72 9.21
C GLY A 102 -9.96 -9.45 10.27
N ASP A 103 -11.13 -9.91 9.84
CA ASP A 103 -11.99 -10.79 10.62
C ASP A 103 -11.55 -12.24 10.42
N LYS A 104 -10.97 -12.82 11.47
CA LYS A 104 -10.50 -14.21 11.46
C LYS A 104 -11.60 -15.20 11.12
N ASN A 105 -12.87 -14.90 11.40
CA ASN A 105 -13.97 -15.81 11.11
C ASN A 105 -14.22 -16.00 9.61
N LYS A 106 -13.81 -15.03 8.79
CA LYS A 106 -13.93 -15.09 7.32
C LYS A 106 -12.77 -15.83 6.65
N LEU A 107 -11.72 -16.14 7.40
CA LEU A 107 -10.58 -16.91 6.89
C LEU A 107 -10.93 -18.39 6.74
N ASN A 108 -10.22 -19.08 5.84
CA ASN A 108 -10.30 -20.53 5.71
C ASN A 108 -9.75 -21.25 6.96
N GLU A 109 -9.97 -22.56 7.05
CA GLU A 109 -9.55 -23.36 8.20
C GLU A 109 -8.03 -23.32 8.44
N TYR A 110 -7.24 -23.43 7.37
CA TYR A 110 -5.79 -23.38 7.43
C TYR A 110 -5.29 -22.08 8.10
N ALA A 111 -5.70 -20.93 7.57
CA ALA A 111 -5.26 -19.62 8.05
C ALA A 111 -5.70 -19.36 9.49
N ARG A 112 -6.92 -19.80 9.86
CA ARG A 112 -7.40 -19.73 11.25
C ARG A 112 -6.55 -20.58 12.19
N SER A 113 -6.17 -21.79 11.78
CA SER A 113 -5.29 -22.67 12.57
C SER A 113 -3.92 -22.03 12.77
N VAL A 114 -3.30 -21.52 11.70
CA VAL A 114 -2.00 -20.86 11.79
C VAL A 114 -2.04 -19.68 12.76
N LEU A 115 -3.02 -18.78 12.63
CA LEU A 115 -3.15 -17.66 13.57
C LEU A 115 -3.35 -18.14 15.01
N LYS A 116 -4.19 -19.16 15.24
CA LYS A 116 -4.43 -19.72 16.57
C LYS A 116 -3.16 -20.28 17.19
N ASP A 117 -2.33 -20.97 16.42
CA ASP A 117 -1.07 -21.54 16.89
C ASP A 117 -0.03 -20.46 17.22
N LEU A 118 0.07 -19.43 16.38
CA LEU A 118 0.93 -18.26 16.63
C LEU A 118 0.49 -17.51 17.90
N GLU A 119 -0.82 -17.34 18.11
CA GLU A 119 -1.38 -16.68 19.29
C GLU A 119 -1.16 -17.50 20.56
N LYS A 120 -1.32 -18.82 20.48
CA LYS A 120 -1.01 -19.74 21.58
C LYS A 120 0.47 -19.68 21.96
N ASP A 121 1.37 -19.67 20.97
CA ASP A 121 2.81 -19.53 21.21
C ASP A 121 3.15 -18.17 21.84
N SER A 122 2.58 -17.09 21.30
CA SER A 122 2.74 -15.73 21.83
C SER A 122 2.29 -15.63 23.28
N LEU A 123 1.09 -16.13 23.60
CA LEU A 123 0.57 -16.13 24.96
C LEU A 123 1.47 -16.94 25.90
N LYS A 124 1.92 -18.12 25.48
CA LYS A 124 2.80 -18.99 26.28
C LYS A 124 4.15 -18.35 26.58
N LYS A 125 4.78 -17.70 25.59
CA LYS A 125 6.16 -17.18 25.71
C LYS A 125 6.21 -15.77 26.29
N THR A 126 5.21 -14.93 26.01
CA THR A 126 5.25 -13.50 26.36
C THR A 126 4.08 -13.03 27.21
N ASN A 127 3.14 -13.92 27.57
CA ASN A 127 1.91 -13.57 28.28
C ASN A 127 1.09 -12.47 27.59
N TYR A 128 1.19 -12.38 26.26
CA TYR A 128 0.58 -11.31 25.46
C TYR A 128 0.25 -11.82 24.06
N ILE A 129 -0.87 -11.35 23.52
CA ILE A 129 -1.27 -11.55 22.13
C ILE A 129 -1.39 -10.17 21.48
N PRO A 130 -0.58 -9.85 20.44
CA PRO A 130 -0.72 -8.61 19.70
C PRO A 130 -2.12 -8.44 19.09
N LYS A 131 -2.72 -7.27 19.29
CA LYS A 131 -4.05 -6.93 18.74
C LYS A 131 -3.92 -5.75 17.78
N TYR A 132 -4.57 -5.85 16.63
CA TYR A 132 -4.57 -4.81 15.60
C TYR A 132 -6.00 -4.36 15.31
N LYS A 133 -6.21 -3.05 15.29
CA LYS A 133 -7.49 -2.47 14.87
C LYS A 133 -7.64 -2.60 13.36
N GLU A 134 -8.85 -2.94 12.93
CA GLU A 134 -9.28 -2.86 11.54
C GLU A 134 -9.02 -1.44 11.02
N LYS A 135 -8.53 -1.33 9.78
CA LYS A 135 -8.28 -0.05 9.13
C LYS A 135 -9.33 0.16 8.05
N TYR A 136 -10.58 0.42 8.45
CA TYR A 136 -11.57 0.91 7.49
C TYR A 136 -11.20 2.34 7.09
N LYS A 137 -10.57 2.50 5.92
CA LYS A 137 -10.46 3.80 5.26
C LYS A 137 -11.55 3.92 4.21
N GLN A 138 -12.40 4.92 4.41
CA GLN A 138 -13.35 5.41 3.42
C GLN A 138 -12.57 5.98 2.24
N GLY A 139 -12.72 5.37 1.06
CA GLY A 139 -12.21 5.90 -0.20
C GLY A 139 -11.12 5.03 -0.83
N LEU A 140 -11.54 4.15 -1.73
CA LEU A 140 -10.72 3.71 -2.87
C LEU A 140 -10.42 4.86 -3.88
N ILE A 141 -10.70 6.11 -3.49
CA ILE A 141 -10.50 7.32 -4.27
C ILE A 141 -9.32 8.07 -3.64
N ASP A 142 -8.13 7.48 -3.73
CA ASP A 142 -6.92 8.29 -3.80
C ASP A 142 -6.53 8.38 -5.28
N SER A 143 -7.31 9.16 -6.03
CA SER A 143 -6.82 9.92 -7.19
C SER A 143 -6.04 11.17 -6.75
N GLY A 144 -5.59 11.21 -5.49
CA GLY A 144 -5.17 12.40 -4.76
C GLY A 144 -3.72 12.85 -4.96
N ASN A 145 -3.10 12.60 -6.12
CA ASN A 145 -1.81 13.23 -6.43
C ASN A 145 -1.86 14.18 -7.64
N GLU A 146 -2.68 13.90 -8.64
CA GLU A 146 -2.82 14.82 -9.79
C GLU A 146 -3.63 16.07 -9.44
N GLN A 147 -4.69 15.93 -8.64
CA GLN A 147 -5.52 17.07 -8.23
C GLN A 147 -4.78 18.05 -7.30
N ASN A 148 -3.93 17.53 -6.40
CA ASN A 148 -3.08 18.34 -5.54
C ASN A 148 -1.98 19.06 -6.31
N PHE A 149 -1.42 18.43 -7.37
CA PHE A 149 -0.43 19.06 -8.24
C PHE A 149 -1.02 20.19 -9.09
N LEU A 150 -2.17 19.96 -9.73
CA LEU A 150 -2.86 20.96 -10.56
C LEU A 150 -3.36 22.15 -9.72
N ASN A 151 -3.89 21.91 -8.51
CA ASN A 151 -4.32 22.99 -7.62
C ASN A 151 -3.11 23.84 -7.16
N LYS A 152 -1.97 23.21 -6.89
CA LYS A 152 -0.75 23.93 -6.49
C LYS A 152 -0.19 24.76 -7.66
N ALA A 153 -0.19 24.21 -8.88
CA ALA A 153 0.22 24.93 -10.09
C ALA A 153 -0.71 26.13 -10.40
N GLY A 154 -2.02 25.96 -10.24
CA GLY A 154 -3.00 27.04 -10.42
C GLY A 154 -2.80 28.19 -9.43
N VAL A 155 -2.51 27.89 -8.16
CA VAL A 155 -2.21 28.92 -7.15
C VAL A 155 -0.93 29.68 -7.49
N PHE A 156 0.14 29.00 -7.96
CA PHE A 156 1.36 29.68 -8.38
C PHE A 156 1.14 30.61 -9.59
N LEU A 157 0.32 30.21 -10.56
CA LEU A 157 -0.03 31.05 -11.71
C LEU A 157 -0.82 32.30 -11.27
N LEU A 158 -1.77 32.16 -10.35
CA LEU A 158 -2.53 33.30 -9.82
C LEU A 158 -1.63 34.29 -9.07
N ILE A 159 -0.72 33.79 -8.23
CA ILE A 159 0.25 34.65 -7.52
C ILE A 159 1.13 35.40 -8.52
N GLY A 160 1.64 34.71 -9.56
CA GLY A 160 2.43 35.34 -10.61
C GLY A 160 1.67 36.45 -11.33
N MET A 161 0.38 36.23 -11.64
CA MET A 161 -0.46 37.21 -12.31
C MET A 161 -0.74 38.45 -11.43
N VAL A 162 -0.97 38.26 -10.13
CA VAL A 162 -1.18 39.37 -9.17
C VAL A 162 0.08 40.23 -9.02
N ILE A 163 1.28 39.63 -9.10
CA ILE A 163 2.55 40.37 -9.03
C ILE A 163 2.86 41.09 -10.36
N LEU A 164 2.46 40.52 -11.51
CA LEU A 164 2.77 41.11 -12.82
C LEU A 164 2.02 42.43 -13.07
N LEU A 165 0.77 42.53 -12.61
CA LEU A 165 -0.09 43.70 -12.81
C LEU A 165 0.51 45.01 -12.25
N PRO A 166 0.97 45.09 -10.98
CA PRO A 166 1.59 46.31 -10.46
C PRO A 166 2.93 46.62 -11.11
N VAL A 167 3.72 45.60 -11.51
CA VAL A 167 5.00 45.81 -12.20
C VAL A 167 4.79 46.46 -13.56
N LEU A 168 3.82 45.99 -14.36
CA LEU A 168 3.46 46.61 -15.63
C LEU A 168 2.93 48.04 -15.44
N GLY A 169 2.13 48.27 -14.39
CA GLY A 169 1.67 49.61 -14.02
C GLY A 169 2.81 50.57 -13.69
N LEU A 170 3.82 50.12 -12.94
CA LEU A 170 5.00 50.92 -12.59
C LEU A 170 5.87 51.25 -13.82
N ILE A 171 6.07 50.30 -14.73
CA ILE A 171 6.81 50.54 -15.98
C ILE A 171 6.09 51.61 -16.82
N LYS A 172 4.76 51.51 -16.96
CA LYS A 172 3.96 52.50 -17.69
C LYS A 172 3.99 53.88 -17.05
N LEU A 173 3.94 53.96 -15.71
CA LEU A 173 4.09 55.22 -15.00
C LEU A 173 5.47 55.84 -15.22
N PHE A 174 6.54 55.04 -15.17
CA PHE A 174 7.88 55.51 -15.42
C PHE A 174 8.06 56.04 -16.85
N GLU A 175 7.54 55.32 -17.85
CA GLU A 175 7.52 55.76 -19.25
C GLU A 175 6.79 57.10 -19.42
N PHE A 176 5.64 57.27 -18.76
CA PHE A 176 4.88 58.52 -18.75
C PHE A 176 5.64 59.68 -18.10
N PHE A 177 6.26 59.47 -16.94
CA PHE A 177 7.08 60.50 -16.29
C PHE A 177 8.31 60.87 -17.11
N ALA A 178 8.97 59.89 -17.73
CA ALA A 178 10.09 60.15 -18.64
C ALA A 178 9.65 61.01 -19.85
N SER A 179 8.44 60.82 -20.37
CA SER A 179 7.91 61.62 -21.48
C SER A 179 7.48 63.05 -21.10
N LEU A 180 7.26 63.31 -19.80
CA LEU A 180 6.83 64.62 -19.28
C LEU A 180 8.01 65.52 -18.89
N PHE A 181 9.14 64.91 -18.54
CA PHE A 181 10.32 65.60 -18.00
C PHE A 181 11.60 65.41 -18.83
N GLY A 182 11.52 64.70 -19.96
CA GLY A 182 12.58 64.59 -20.98
C GLY A 182 12.17 65.30 -22.26
#